data_AF-A0A7W0PQU1-F1
#
_entry.id   AF-A0A7W0PQU1-F1
#
_cell.length_a   1.000
_cell.length_b   1.000
_cell.length_c   1.000
_cell.angle_alpha   90.00
_cell.angle_beta   90.00
_cell.angle_gamma   90.00
#
_symmetry.space_group_name_H-M   'P 1'
#
loop_
_entity.id
_entity.type
_entity.pdbx_description
1 polymer ?
#
loop_
_entity_poly.entity_id
_entity_poly.type
_entity_poly.pdbx_seq_one_letter_code
_entity_poly.pdbx_strand_id
1 'polypeptide(L)'
;MIISTSVRTMAFSPDSLVLATGDGSGTVQLWDVESGEPRGTLFEPYKGALTSVAFSLDGAAVLSGGYDGTAQLWDALTGESWGAPLGGNVGNIYAATSIADGRFLVSGVRSSTLNVWEYDAMSGEQQLSALTSNTGGVTSVDFGSEGTTLASGGEDGTVRLWDVVIGEPLGIPLAGHVGEVHGVAFSPNGTTLASAGADGTIVLWNLDPD
;
A
#
# COMPACT_ATOMS: atom_id res chain seq x y z
N MET A 1 13.88 20.96 -7.82
CA MET A 1 14.48 19.90 -8.66
C MET A 1 13.32 19.05 -9.15
N ILE A 2 13.11 18.95 -10.47
CA ILE A 2 11.94 18.29 -11.05
C ILE A 2 12.16 16.77 -10.98
N ILE A 3 11.16 16.05 -10.49
CA ILE A 3 11.05 14.59 -10.45
C ILE A 3 11.48 14.04 -11.82
N SER A 4 12.60 13.32 -11.91
CA SER A 4 13.23 12.96 -13.20
C SER A 4 12.55 11.76 -13.88
N THR A 5 11.54 11.17 -13.25
CA THR A 5 10.81 9.99 -13.74
C THR A 5 9.32 10.10 -13.41
N SER A 6 8.49 9.25 -14.02
CA SER A 6 7.04 9.23 -13.76
C SER A 6 6.76 8.95 -12.28
N VAL A 7 5.93 9.79 -11.66
CA VAL A 7 5.35 9.51 -10.33
C VAL A 7 4.45 8.28 -10.45
N ARG A 8 4.62 7.33 -9.54
CA ARG A 8 3.90 6.05 -9.55
C ARG A 8 2.93 5.89 -8.40
N THR A 9 3.19 6.56 -7.28
CA THR A 9 2.40 6.44 -6.06
C THR A 9 2.43 7.74 -5.28
N MET A 10 1.41 7.98 -4.46
CA MET A 10 1.31 9.14 -3.59
C MET A 10 0.38 8.88 -2.41
N ALA A 11 0.65 9.55 -1.29
CA ALA A 11 -0.18 9.51 -0.10
C ALA A 11 -0.15 10.87 0.63
N PHE A 12 -1.29 11.34 1.11
CA PHE A 12 -1.35 12.49 2.02
C PHE A 12 -1.08 12.04 3.46
N SER A 13 -0.48 12.93 4.25
CA SER A 13 -0.46 12.79 5.71
C SER A 13 -1.89 12.90 6.27
N PRO A 14 -2.17 12.33 7.46
CA PRO A 14 -3.50 12.37 8.07
C PRO A 14 -4.05 13.79 8.29
N ASP A 15 -3.17 14.75 8.59
CA ASP A 15 -3.50 16.17 8.74
C ASP A 15 -3.62 16.93 7.40
N SER A 16 -3.36 16.25 6.27
CA SER A 16 -3.37 16.80 4.91
C SER A 16 -2.36 17.94 4.67
N LEU A 17 -1.36 18.11 5.54
CA LEU A 17 -0.34 19.16 5.42
C LEU A 17 0.87 18.72 4.59
N VAL A 18 1.09 17.42 4.46
CA VAL A 18 2.22 16.83 3.73
C VAL A 18 1.70 15.85 2.68
N LEU A 19 2.32 15.85 1.50
CA LEU A 19 2.15 14.83 0.48
C LEU A 19 3.47 14.07 0.35
N ALA A 20 3.42 12.74 0.34
CA ALA A 20 4.52 11.90 -0.08
C ALA A 20 4.27 11.40 -1.50
N THR A 21 5.30 11.42 -2.34
CA THR A 21 5.25 10.86 -3.71
C THR A 21 6.41 9.90 -3.92
N GLY A 22 6.14 8.76 -4.56
CA GLY A 22 7.17 7.82 -5.00
C GLY A 22 7.28 7.80 -6.53
N ASP A 23 8.50 7.77 -7.05
CA ASP A 23 8.77 7.79 -8.49
C ASP A 23 9.41 6.49 -9.04
N GLY A 24 9.51 6.42 -10.37
CA GLY A 24 10.10 5.29 -11.09
C GLY A 24 11.60 5.07 -10.85
N SER A 25 12.30 6.04 -10.27
CA SER A 25 13.71 5.90 -9.85
C SER A 25 13.86 5.37 -8.42
N GLY A 26 12.76 5.21 -7.68
CA GLY A 26 12.83 4.75 -6.29
C GLY A 26 12.97 5.89 -5.28
N THR A 27 12.72 7.14 -5.69
CA THR A 27 12.81 8.31 -4.81
C THR A 27 11.46 8.57 -4.15
N VAL A 28 11.47 8.75 -2.81
CA VAL A 28 10.33 9.33 -2.08
C VAL A 28 10.59 10.82 -1.88
N GLN A 29 9.63 11.66 -2.22
CA GLN A 29 9.69 13.10 -2.04
C GLN A 29 8.53 13.55 -1.15
N LEU A 30 8.83 14.39 -0.16
CA LEU A 30 7.83 15.05 0.68
C LEU A 30 7.59 16.48 0.18
N TRP A 31 6.33 16.88 0.20
CA TRP A 31 5.84 18.17 -0.26
C TRP A 31 5.00 18.82 0.81
N ASP A 32 5.13 20.12 0.98
CA ASP A 32 4.18 20.92 1.74
C ASP A 32 2.96 21.17 0.86
N VAL A 33 1.77 20.80 1.34
CA VAL A 33 0.55 20.84 0.53
C VAL A 33 0.08 22.26 0.25
N GLU A 34 0.29 23.18 1.20
CA GLU A 34 -0.18 24.57 1.09
C GLU A 34 0.66 25.38 0.09
N SER A 35 1.99 25.28 0.20
CA SER A 35 2.92 26.01 -0.66
C SER A 35 3.24 25.28 -1.97
N GLY A 36 3.07 23.96 -2.01
CA GLY A 36 3.50 23.10 -3.12
C GLY A 36 5.02 22.92 -3.20
N GLU A 37 5.77 23.41 -2.20
CA GLU A 37 7.23 23.34 -2.19
C GLU A 37 7.71 22.00 -1.60
N PRO A 38 8.85 21.46 -2.09
CA PRO A 38 9.43 20.25 -1.53
C PRO A 38 9.95 20.51 -0.10
N ARG A 39 9.53 19.68 0.87
CA ARG A 39 10.01 19.72 2.26
C ARG A 39 11.30 18.94 2.47
N GLY A 40 11.51 17.87 1.70
CA GLY A 40 12.69 17.01 1.80
C GLY A 40 12.61 15.83 0.84
N THR A 41 13.76 15.38 0.36
CA THR A 41 13.87 14.19 -0.48
C THR A 41 14.41 13.05 0.37
N LEU A 42 13.67 11.94 0.43
CA LEU A 42 14.06 10.73 1.14
C LEU A 42 14.72 9.78 0.14
N PHE A 43 16.01 9.50 0.35
CA PHE A 43 16.83 8.74 -0.60
C PHE A 43 17.09 7.32 -0.11
N GLU A 44 16.75 6.37 -0.98
CA GLU A 44 17.20 4.98 -1.15
C GLU A 44 17.25 4.03 0.05
N PRO A 45 16.60 2.86 -0.14
CA PRO A 45 17.39 1.65 -0.47
C PRO A 45 17.01 0.95 -1.79
N TYR A 46 16.04 1.47 -2.56
CA TYR A 46 15.42 0.71 -3.65
C TYR A 46 16.27 0.60 -4.92
N LYS A 47 16.38 -0.61 -5.46
CA LYS A 47 16.89 -0.87 -6.81
C LYS A 47 15.73 -0.95 -7.80
N GLY A 48 14.99 0.14 -7.98
CA GLY A 48 13.90 0.20 -8.96
C GLY A 48 12.76 1.13 -8.57
N ALA A 49 11.66 1.01 -9.32
CA ALA A 49 10.48 1.83 -9.14
C ALA A 49 9.84 1.64 -7.76
N LEU A 50 9.48 2.75 -7.12
CA LEU A 50 8.55 2.74 -6.00
C LEU A 50 7.15 2.41 -6.51
N THR A 51 6.47 1.55 -5.76
CA THR A 51 5.14 1.06 -6.07
C THR A 51 4.12 1.48 -5.01
N SER A 52 4.56 1.72 -3.77
CA SER A 52 3.68 2.15 -2.69
C SER A 52 4.35 3.16 -1.76
N VAL A 53 3.56 4.08 -1.22
CA VAL A 53 3.91 4.96 -0.10
C VAL A 53 2.70 5.16 0.81
N ALA A 54 2.90 5.20 2.13
CA ALA A 54 1.85 5.43 3.11
C ALA A 54 2.38 6.20 4.34
N PHE A 55 1.52 6.99 4.98
CA PHE A 55 1.82 7.62 6.26
C PHE A 55 1.28 6.79 7.43
N SER A 56 1.90 6.93 8.61
CA SER A 56 1.28 6.52 9.87
C SER A 56 0.02 7.36 10.17
N LEU A 57 -0.91 6.81 10.96
CA LEU A 57 -2.13 7.52 11.38
C LEU A 57 -1.83 8.78 12.22
N ASP A 58 -0.70 8.80 12.92
CA ASP A 58 -0.19 9.97 13.64
C ASP A 58 0.65 10.91 12.76
N GLY A 59 0.90 10.54 11.50
CA GLY A 59 1.70 11.28 10.54
C GLY A 59 3.21 11.29 10.83
N ALA A 60 3.67 10.62 11.89
CA ALA A 60 5.07 10.65 12.32
C ALA A 60 6.01 9.82 11.43
N ALA A 61 5.50 8.87 10.67
CA ALA A 61 6.28 7.93 9.89
C ALA A 61 5.74 7.77 8.47
N VAL A 62 6.66 7.53 7.53
CA VAL A 62 6.36 7.19 6.14
C VAL A 62 6.89 5.80 5.88
N LEU A 63 6.07 4.94 5.29
CA LEU A 63 6.48 3.65 4.77
C LEU A 63 6.49 3.71 3.26
N SER A 64 7.58 3.27 2.64
CA SER A 64 7.65 3.09 1.20
C SER A 64 7.98 1.66 0.82
N GLY A 65 7.57 1.27 -0.39
CA GLY A 65 7.71 -0.09 -0.91
C GLY A 65 8.06 -0.08 -2.39
N GLY A 66 9.03 -0.91 -2.77
CA GLY A 66 9.57 -0.97 -4.12
C GLY A 66 9.23 -2.25 -4.89
N TYR A 67 9.44 -2.18 -6.20
CA TYR A 67 9.35 -3.34 -7.10
C TYR A 67 10.41 -4.41 -6.80
N ASP A 68 11.52 -4.04 -6.16
CA ASP A 68 12.55 -4.98 -5.71
C ASP A 68 12.14 -5.80 -4.47
N GLY A 69 10.95 -5.53 -3.93
CA GLY A 69 10.41 -6.18 -2.74
C GLY A 69 11.08 -5.76 -1.45
N THR A 70 11.76 -4.62 -1.48
CA THR A 70 12.19 -3.91 -0.28
C THR A 70 11.03 -3.02 0.19
N ALA A 71 10.93 -2.81 1.50
CA ALA A 71 10.18 -1.72 2.10
C ALA A 71 11.09 -0.96 3.08
N GLN A 72 10.83 0.32 3.33
CA GLN A 72 11.66 1.15 4.21
C GLN A 72 10.76 2.11 4.96
N LEU A 73 11.01 2.23 6.25
CA LEU A 73 10.36 3.21 7.09
C LEU A 73 11.24 4.44 7.26
N TRP A 74 10.59 5.60 7.34
CA TRP A 74 11.21 6.91 7.43
C TRP A 74 10.52 7.73 8.50
N ASP A 75 11.29 8.52 9.22
CA ASP A 75 10.77 9.63 10.00
C ASP A 75 10.13 10.67 9.06
N ALA A 76 8.86 10.99 9.24
CA ALA A 76 8.17 11.94 8.36
C ALA A 76 8.65 13.39 8.54
N LEU A 77 9.23 13.71 9.70
CA LEU A 77 9.69 15.05 10.04
C LEU A 77 11.15 15.26 9.60
N THR A 78 12.03 14.33 9.92
CA THR A 78 13.47 14.46 9.65
C THR A 78 13.88 13.85 8.32
N GLY A 79 13.08 12.89 7.83
CA GLY A 79 13.40 12.11 6.65
C GLY A 79 14.48 11.04 6.86
N GLU A 80 14.87 10.79 8.11
CA GLU A 80 15.83 9.73 8.42
C GLU A 80 15.17 8.37 8.32
N SER A 81 15.89 7.39 7.76
CA SER A 81 15.44 6.00 7.71
C SER A 81 15.37 5.43 9.12
N TRP A 82 14.23 4.85 9.49
CA TRP A 82 14.11 4.06 10.72
C TRP A 82 14.49 2.61 10.44
N GLY A 83 15.59 2.17 11.05
CA GLY A 83 16.08 0.80 10.92
C GLY A 83 16.60 0.45 9.52
N ALA A 84 16.89 -0.82 9.33
CA ALA A 84 17.34 -1.36 8.04
C ALA A 84 16.14 -1.61 7.10
N PRO A 85 16.38 -1.64 5.77
CA PRO A 85 15.32 -1.97 4.81
C PRO A 85 14.69 -3.33 5.09
N LEU A 86 13.37 -3.36 5.04
CA LEU A 86 12.54 -4.52 5.28
C LEU A 86 12.47 -5.37 4.00
N GLY A 87 13.05 -6.57 4.06
CA GLY A 87 12.95 -7.55 2.98
C GLY A 87 13.80 -7.25 1.75
N GLY A 88 14.03 -8.31 0.97
CA GLY A 88 14.74 -8.29 -0.32
C GLY A 88 14.47 -9.55 -1.15
N ASN A 89 13.40 -10.28 -0.81
CA ASN A 89 13.02 -11.59 -1.38
C ASN A 89 11.49 -11.77 -1.41
N VAL A 90 10.76 -10.67 -1.49
CA VAL A 90 9.32 -10.64 -1.16
C VAL A 90 8.41 -10.27 -2.34
N GLY A 91 9.01 -9.92 -3.49
CA GLY A 91 8.29 -9.45 -4.67
C GLY A 91 7.69 -8.05 -4.45
N ASN A 92 7.01 -7.52 -5.46
CA ASN A 92 6.57 -6.12 -5.46
C ASN A 92 5.69 -5.79 -4.23
N ILE A 93 5.98 -4.68 -3.55
CA ILE A 93 5.12 -4.14 -2.49
C ILE A 93 3.98 -3.34 -3.14
N TYR A 94 2.73 -3.73 -2.96
CA TYR A 94 1.60 -3.13 -3.68
C TYR A 94 0.82 -2.10 -2.86
N ALA A 95 0.70 -2.30 -1.54
CA ALA A 95 0.17 -1.27 -0.65
C ALA A 95 0.78 -1.35 0.74
N ALA A 96 0.65 -0.23 1.44
CA ALA A 96 0.97 -0.07 2.84
C ALA A 96 -0.16 0.73 3.51
N THR A 97 -0.46 0.45 4.76
CA THR A 97 -1.30 1.29 5.61
C THR A 97 -0.78 1.31 7.03
N SER A 98 -1.25 2.26 7.82
CA SER A 98 -1.02 2.29 9.26
C SER A 98 -2.24 1.81 10.02
N ILE A 99 -2.00 1.06 11.11
CA ILE A 99 -3.04 0.38 11.88
C ILE A 99 -3.07 0.78 13.36
N ALA A 100 -2.00 1.39 13.86
CA ALA A 100 -1.87 1.98 15.18
C ALA A 100 -0.64 2.90 15.19
N ASP A 101 -0.45 3.65 16.27
CA ASP A 101 0.70 4.54 16.48
C ASP A 101 2.02 3.79 16.19
N GLY A 102 2.67 4.13 15.08
CA GLY A 102 3.90 3.48 14.62
C GLY A 102 3.76 2.05 14.08
N ARG A 103 2.56 1.46 13.97
CA ARG A 103 2.38 0.14 13.35
C ARG A 103 1.87 0.24 11.92
N PHE A 104 2.45 -0.58 11.06
CA PHE A 104 2.11 -0.64 9.65
C PHE A 104 1.73 -2.04 9.22
N LEU A 105 0.74 -2.13 8.35
CA LEU A 105 0.57 -3.30 7.50
C LEU A 105 1.18 -3.02 6.14
N VAL A 106 1.98 -3.95 5.67
CA VAL A 106 2.60 -3.89 4.34
C VAL A 106 2.14 -5.10 3.57
N SER A 107 1.83 -4.94 2.30
CA SER A 107 1.41 -6.05 1.45
C SER A 107 2.28 -6.17 0.22
N GLY A 108 2.67 -7.41 -0.10
CA GLY A 108 3.58 -7.69 -1.20
C GLY A 108 3.32 -9.06 -1.80
N VAL A 109 3.55 -9.19 -3.10
CA VAL A 109 3.17 -10.41 -3.84
C VAL A 109 4.41 -11.10 -4.36
N ARG A 110 4.57 -12.37 -4.01
CA ARG A 110 5.57 -13.28 -4.58
C ARG A 110 4.87 -14.49 -5.15
N SER A 111 5.07 -14.74 -6.45
CA SER A 111 4.58 -15.98 -7.10
C SER A 111 3.09 -16.26 -6.83
N SER A 112 2.26 -15.21 -6.92
CA SER A 112 0.80 -15.21 -6.67
C SER A 112 0.34 -15.32 -5.20
N THR A 113 1.27 -15.39 -4.24
CA THR A 113 0.95 -15.29 -2.81
C THR A 113 0.98 -13.84 -2.36
N LEU A 114 -0.12 -13.35 -1.80
CA LEU A 114 -0.19 -12.07 -1.12
C LEU A 114 0.32 -12.26 0.31
N ASN A 115 1.36 -11.55 0.69
CA ASN A 115 1.87 -11.57 2.05
C ASN A 115 1.55 -10.25 2.71
N VAL A 116 1.17 -10.30 3.98
CA VAL A 116 0.96 -9.12 4.82
C VAL A 116 1.94 -9.17 5.98
N TRP A 117 2.63 -8.06 6.24
CA TRP A 117 3.48 -7.91 7.40
C TRP A 117 2.92 -6.86 8.31
N GLU A 118 2.85 -7.17 9.60
CA GLU A 118 2.78 -6.16 10.63
C GLU A 118 4.20 -5.73 11.00
N TYR A 119 4.42 -4.43 11.00
CA TYR A 119 5.68 -3.82 11.37
C TYR A 119 5.46 -2.82 12.49
N ASP A 120 6.27 -2.91 13.54
CA ASP A 120 6.32 -1.94 14.61
C ASP A 120 7.53 -1.02 14.40
N ALA A 121 7.26 0.25 14.12
CA ALA A 121 8.25 1.29 13.86
C ALA A 121 9.15 1.61 15.07
N MET A 122 8.62 1.43 16.27
CA MET A 122 9.28 1.80 17.52
C MET A 122 10.25 0.71 17.98
N SER A 123 9.85 -0.56 17.85
CA SER A 123 10.65 -1.72 18.23
C SER A 123 11.48 -2.29 17.08
N GLY A 124 11.07 -2.05 15.84
CA GLY A 124 11.63 -2.67 14.63
C GLY A 124 11.22 -4.14 14.45
N GLU A 125 10.28 -4.66 15.24
CA GLU A 125 9.79 -6.03 15.12
C GLU A 125 8.89 -6.20 13.89
N GLN A 126 8.95 -7.39 13.28
CA GLN A 126 8.16 -7.76 12.13
C GLN A 126 7.45 -9.10 12.38
N GLN A 127 6.15 -9.13 12.08
CA GLN A 127 5.36 -10.36 12.07
C GLN A 127 4.77 -10.57 10.67
N LEU A 128 5.00 -11.76 10.10
CA LEU A 128 4.50 -12.14 8.78
C LEU A 128 3.22 -12.99 8.92
N SER A 129 2.18 -12.57 8.20
CA SER A 129 0.97 -13.34 7.93
C SER A 129 0.84 -13.55 6.42
N ALA A 130 0.82 -14.79 5.96
CA ALA A 130 0.67 -15.10 4.54
C ALA A 130 -0.82 -15.25 4.18
N LEU A 131 -1.31 -14.44 3.24
CA LEU A 131 -2.66 -14.50 2.69
C LEU A 131 -2.61 -15.23 1.34
N THR A 132 -3.03 -16.50 1.31
CA THR A 132 -2.89 -17.28 0.07
C THR A 132 -4.05 -16.99 -0.89
N SER A 133 -3.76 -16.26 -1.97
CA SER A 133 -4.66 -16.14 -3.12
C SER A 133 -4.45 -17.33 -4.07
N ASN A 134 -5.51 -18.12 -4.32
CA ASN A 134 -5.41 -19.41 -5.02
C ASN A 134 -5.76 -19.36 -6.53
N THR A 135 -5.82 -18.19 -7.17
CA THR A 135 -6.49 -18.09 -8.49
C THR A 135 -5.89 -17.15 -9.53
N GLY A 136 -4.78 -16.47 -9.27
CA GLY A 136 -4.13 -15.59 -10.25
C GLY A 136 -3.17 -14.61 -9.59
N GLY A 137 -2.34 -13.91 -10.37
CA GLY A 137 -1.51 -12.85 -9.82
C GLY A 137 -2.37 -11.76 -9.17
N VAL A 138 -1.84 -11.14 -8.10
CA VAL A 138 -2.44 -9.97 -7.47
C VAL A 138 -1.86 -8.73 -8.13
N THR A 139 -2.73 -7.86 -8.61
CA THR A 139 -2.42 -6.70 -9.46
C THR A 139 -2.58 -5.38 -8.74
N SER A 140 -3.41 -5.33 -7.69
CA SER A 140 -3.63 -4.16 -6.85
C SER A 140 -4.13 -4.60 -5.48
N VAL A 141 -3.84 -3.80 -4.45
CA VAL A 141 -4.32 -4.03 -3.09
C VAL A 141 -4.58 -2.70 -2.40
N ASP A 142 -5.48 -2.70 -1.42
CA ASP A 142 -5.73 -1.54 -0.56
C ASP A 142 -6.26 -2.01 0.81
N PHE A 143 -5.95 -1.28 1.87
CA PHE A 143 -6.45 -1.58 3.21
C PHE A 143 -7.66 -0.70 3.55
N GLY A 144 -8.62 -1.26 4.30
CA GLY A 144 -9.68 -0.47 4.90
C GLY A 144 -9.13 0.47 6.00
N SER A 145 -9.88 1.51 6.34
CA SER A 145 -9.49 2.54 7.31
C SER A 145 -9.13 1.98 8.70
N GLU A 146 -9.79 0.90 9.11
CA GLU A 146 -9.56 0.23 10.40
C GLU A 146 -8.35 -0.72 10.38
N GLY A 147 -7.74 -0.95 9.22
CA GLY A 147 -6.57 -1.84 9.08
C GLY A 147 -6.86 -3.34 9.27
N THR A 148 -8.09 -3.74 9.55
CA THR A 148 -8.46 -5.14 9.74
C THR A 148 -8.86 -5.86 8.46
N THR A 149 -9.17 -5.10 7.41
CA THR A 149 -9.61 -5.62 6.12
C THR A 149 -8.67 -5.19 5.01
N LEU A 150 -8.31 -6.13 4.14
CA LEU A 150 -7.54 -5.88 2.94
C LEU A 150 -8.38 -6.26 1.71
N ALA A 151 -8.39 -5.42 0.69
CA ALA A 151 -8.90 -5.75 -0.63
C ALA A 151 -7.73 -6.06 -1.57
N SER A 152 -7.91 -7.04 -2.46
CA SER A 152 -6.97 -7.34 -3.53
C SER A 152 -7.70 -7.53 -4.87
N GLY A 153 -7.23 -6.85 -5.91
CA GLY A 153 -7.59 -7.12 -7.30
C GLY A 153 -6.74 -8.24 -7.89
N GLY A 154 -7.36 -9.13 -8.66
CA GLY A 154 -6.69 -10.24 -9.33
C GLY A 154 -6.61 -10.11 -10.85
N GLU A 155 -5.64 -10.80 -11.45
CA GLU A 155 -5.56 -11.03 -12.90
C GLU A 155 -6.80 -11.76 -13.45
N ASP A 156 -7.49 -12.53 -12.60
CA ASP A 156 -8.71 -13.27 -12.92
C ASP A 156 -9.98 -12.40 -12.99
N GLY A 157 -9.86 -11.08 -12.82
CA GLY A 157 -10.97 -10.13 -12.88
C GLY A 157 -11.88 -10.11 -11.66
N THR A 158 -11.43 -10.72 -10.56
CA THR A 158 -12.16 -10.69 -9.29
C THR A 158 -11.47 -9.82 -8.26
N VAL A 159 -12.26 -9.27 -7.35
CA VAL A 159 -11.77 -8.61 -6.13
C VAL A 159 -11.98 -9.56 -4.96
N ARG A 160 -11.01 -9.64 -4.04
CA ARG A 160 -11.08 -10.45 -2.83
C ARG A 160 -10.92 -9.58 -1.61
N LEU A 161 -11.68 -9.88 -0.58
CA LEU A 161 -11.56 -9.28 0.74
C LEU A 161 -10.92 -10.27 1.69
N TRP A 162 -10.09 -9.78 2.60
CA TRP A 162 -9.34 -10.60 3.55
C TRP A 162 -9.48 -10.01 4.95
N ASP A 163 -9.66 -10.88 5.93
CA ASP A 163 -9.46 -10.56 7.33
C ASP A 163 -7.95 -10.66 7.61
N VAL A 164 -7.31 -9.53 7.91
CA VAL A 164 -5.87 -9.48 8.13
C VAL A 164 -5.47 -10.15 9.45
N VAL A 165 -6.35 -10.11 10.45
CA VAL A 165 -6.07 -10.63 11.79
C VAL A 165 -6.06 -12.15 11.79
N ILE A 166 -7.05 -12.75 11.11
CA ILE A 166 -7.23 -14.20 11.04
C ILE A 166 -6.45 -14.78 9.86
N GLY A 167 -6.21 -13.98 8.82
CA GLY A 167 -5.50 -14.39 7.61
C GLY A 167 -6.38 -15.14 6.60
N GLU A 168 -7.70 -14.95 6.66
CA GLU A 168 -8.68 -15.72 5.89
C GLU A 168 -9.52 -14.83 4.95
N PRO A 169 -10.04 -15.35 3.83
CA PRO A 169 -10.93 -14.61 2.96
C PRO A 169 -12.25 -14.22 3.65
N LEU A 170 -12.67 -12.98 3.45
CA LEU A 170 -13.99 -12.48 3.83
C LEU A 170 -14.99 -12.77 2.71
N GLY A 171 -15.60 -13.95 2.75
CA GLY A 171 -16.62 -14.37 1.80
C GLY A 171 -16.07 -14.86 0.46
N ILE A 172 -16.93 -14.87 -0.56
CA ILE A 172 -16.57 -15.29 -1.92
C ILE A 172 -15.96 -14.12 -2.71
N PRO A 173 -15.11 -14.40 -3.73
CA PRO A 173 -14.60 -13.36 -4.61
C PRO A 173 -15.72 -12.55 -5.28
N LEU A 174 -15.55 -11.23 -5.32
CA LEU A 174 -16.42 -10.28 -5.97
C LEU A 174 -16.13 -10.31 -7.47
N ALA A 175 -17.02 -10.94 -8.23
CA ALA A 175 -16.91 -11.07 -9.68
C ALA A 175 -17.70 -9.96 -10.38
N GLY A 176 -17.01 -9.09 -11.10
CA GLY A 176 -17.64 -7.95 -11.79
C GLY A 176 -16.88 -7.42 -13.01
N HIS A 177 -15.58 -7.71 -13.13
CA HIS A 177 -14.76 -7.28 -14.27
C HIS A 177 -14.55 -8.40 -15.28
N VAL A 178 -14.40 -8.01 -16.55
CA VAL A 178 -14.00 -8.87 -17.66
C VAL A 178 -12.53 -8.59 -17.99
N GLY A 179 -11.62 -9.23 -17.24
CA GLY A 179 -10.18 -9.01 -17.33
C GLY A 179 -9.59 -8.47 -16.03
N GLU A 180 -8.28 -8.25 -16.00
CA GLU A 180 -7.52 -7.93 -14.78
C GLU A 180 -8.07 -6.72 -14.02
N VAL A 181 -8.01 -6.76 -12.68
CA VAL A 181 -8.36 -5.61 -11.82
C VAL A 181 -7.11 -4.78 -11.55
N HIS A 182 -6.96 -3.64 -12.22
CA HIS A 182 -5.78 -2.78 -12.11
C HIS A 182 -5.73 -1.91 -10.84
N GLY A 183 -6.86 -1.69 -10.18
CA GLY A 183 -6.92 -0.88 -8.97
C GLY A 183 -8.08 -1.26 -8.06
N VAL A 184 -7.87 -1.12 -6.76
CA VAL A 184 -8.89 -1.18 -5.72
C VAL A 184 -8.70 0.00 -4.76
N ALA A 185 -9.79 0.55 -4.22
CA ALA A 185 -9.73 1.66 -3.28
C ALA A 185 -10.92 1.63 -2.31
N PHE A 186 -10.66 1.60 -1.01
CA PHE A 186 -11.68 1.77 0.02
C PHE A 186 -12.12 3.23 0.11
N SER A 187 -13.41 3.42 0.35
CA SER A 187 -13.93 4.69 0.85
C SER A 187 -13.42 4.96 2.28
N PRO A 188 -13.26 6.22 2.69
CA PRO A 188 -12.74 6.56 4.02
C PRO A 188 -13.57 6.02 5.20
N ASN A 189 -14.87 5.77 4.99
CA ASN A 189 -15.76 5.18 5.99
C ASN A 189 -15.81 3.65 5.91
N GLY A 190 -15.09 3.02 4.99
CA GLY A 190 -14.99 1.57 4.83
C GLY A 190 -16.22 0.87 4.25
N THR A 191 -17.32 1.57 4.00
CA THR A 191 -18.60 0.95 3.59
C THR A 191 -18.69 0.67 2.08
N THR A 192 -17.80 1.28 1.29
CA THR A 192 -17.74 1.09 -0.16
C THR A 192 -16.32 0.79 -0.60
N LEU A 193 -16.19 -0.15 -1.52
CA LEU A 193 -14.95 -0.44 -2.24
C LEU A 193 -15.13 -0.11 -3.73
N ALA A 194 -14.20 0.62 -4.32
CA ALA A 194 -14.13 0.82 -5.76
C ALA A 194 -13.11 -0.14 -6.38
N SER A 195 -13.38 -0.65 -7.57
CA SER A 195 -12.42 -1.41 -8.38
C SER A 195 -12.40 -0.95 -9.83
N ALA A 196 -11.22 -0.97 -10.45
CA ALA A 196 -10.99 -0.57 -11.83
C ALA A 196 -10.42 -1.73 -12.65
N GLY A 197 -11.06 -2.05 -13.78
CA GLY A 197 -10.72 -3.21 -14.61
C GLY A 197 -10.06 -2.87 -15.94
N ALA A 198 -9.38 -3.86 -16.53
CA ALA A 198 -8.85 -3.81 -17.90
C ALA A 198 -9.96 -3.66 -18.96
N ASP A 199 -11.20 -3.98 -18.60
CA ASP A 199 -12.41 -3.73 -19.39
C ASP A 199 -12.79 -2.24 -19.50
N GLY A 200 -12.04 -1.35 -18.83
CA GLY A 200 -12.27 0.10 -18.85
C GLY A 200 -13.43 0.54 -17.96
N THR A 201 -13.90 -0.33 -17.05
CA THR A 201 -15.01 -0.05 -16.14
C THR A 201 -14.54 0.20 -14.71
N ILE A 202 -15.37 0.95 -13.96
CA ILE A 202 -15.28 1.07 -12.51
C ILE A 202 -16.51 0.36 -11.91
N VAL A 203 -16.29 -0.48 -10.91
CA VAL A 203 -17.36 -1.13 -10.13
C VAL A 203 -17.29 -0.63 -8.69
N LEU A 204 -18.44 -0.32 -8.09
CA LEU A 204 -18.56 0.03 -6.68
C LEU A 204 -19.26 -1.11 -5.95
N TRP A 205 -18.64 -1.59 -4.88
CA TRP A 205 -19.12 -2.67 -4.03
C TRP A 205 -19.60 -2.08 -2.71
N ASN A 206 -20.86 -2.32 -2.35
CA ASN A 206 -21.35 -2.02 -1.01
C ASN A 206 -20.91 -3.14 -0.06
N LEU A 207 -20.26 -2.77 1.04
CA LEU A 207 -19.74 -3.70 2.04
C LEU A 207 -20.57 -3.71 3.33
N ASP A 208 -21.59 -2.86 3.43
CA ASP A 208 -22.53 -2.91 4.55
C ASP A 208 -23.31 -4.24 4.51
N PRO A 209 -23.40 -4.98 5.62
CA PRO A 209 -24.33 -6.09 5.72
C PRO A 209 -25.76 -5.55 5.69
N ASP A 210 -26.59 -6.10 4.79
CA ASP A 210 -28.05 -5.84 4.72
C ASP A 210 -28.78 -6.15 6.05
#